data_AF-A0A536ZB34-F1
#
_entry.id   AF-A0A536ZB34-F1
#
_cell.length_a   1.000
_cell.length_b   1.000
_cell.length_c   1.000
_cell.angle_alpha   90.00
_cell.angle_beta   90.00
_cell.angle_gamma   90.00
#
_symmetry.space_group_name_H-M   'P 1'
#
loop_
_entity.id
_entity.type
_entity.pdbx_description
1 polymer ?
#
loop_
_entity_poly.entity_id
_entity_poly.type
_entity_poly.pdbx_seq_one_letter_code
_entity_poly.pdbx_strand_id
1 'polypeptide(L)'
;MSIRSYAVAIVASALSLMVAPVGAQQTPAPQPSLPASTQPEAPSAQPSAPATTPAQEQLRVVPAKHFPGKVHLLPATMETTQWGWFNNAQPPVLHVNSGDTIVFETMMHSHNQVVPGTTIEQIKKLRTDFPGRGPHTLTGPVYIEGAEPGDVLKVRINKIVPRAYGTNFNVPGMFGEFPSSPMAR
;
A
#
# COMPACT_ATOMS: atom_id res chain seq x y z
N MET A 1 -35.52 4.75 10.19
CA MET A 1 -34.27 4.36 9.50
C MET A 1 -33.47 5.63 9.24
N SER A 2 -32.44 5.90 10.03
CA SER A 2 -31.69 7.16 9.99
C SER A 2 -30.47 6.96 9.09
N ILE A 3 -30.46 7.59 7.92
CA ILE A 3 -29.35 7.52 6.96
C ILE A 3 -28.28 8.50 7.43
N ARG A 4 -27.17 7.99 7.97
CA ARG A 4 -26.00 8.81 8.32
C ARG A 4 -24.96 8.69 7.20
N SER A 5 -24.65 9.82 6.57
CA SER A 5 -23.68 9.92 5.49
C SER A 5 -22.32 10.33 6.05
N TYR A 6 -21.31 9.50 5.85
CA TYR A 6 -19.92 9.78 6.19
C TYR A 6 -19.20 10.34 4.94
N ALA A 7 -18.08 11.03 5.06
CA ALA A 7 -17.35 11.54 3.89
C ALA A 7 -15.85 11.40 4.13
N VAL A 8 -15.21 10.45 3.45
CA VAL A 8 -13.75 10.28 3.48
C VAL A 8 -13.17 10.73 2.14
N ALA A 9 -12.17 11.60 2.20
CA ALA A 9 -11.36 12.02 1.07
C ALA A 9 -10.06 11.21 1.00
N ILE A 10 -9.42 11.18 -0.17
CA ILE A 10 -8.17 10.47 -0.48
C ILE A 10 -7.21 11.48 -1.13
N VAL A 11 -5.97 11.59 -0.67
CA VAL A 11 -4.84 12.27 -1.34
C VAL A 11 -3.55 11.55 -0.89
N ALA A 12 -2.45 11.44 -1.64
CA ALA A 12 -1.28 10.66 -1.21
C ALA A 12 -0.13 11.57 -0.73
N SER A 13 0.51 11.33 0.45
CA SER A 13 1.79 11.97 0.81
C SER A 13 2.65 11.33 1.91
N ALA A 14 3.97 11.48 1.75
CA ALA A 14 5.02 11.09 2.69
C ALA A 14 5.84 12.33 3.11
N LEU A 15 6.32 12.37 4.36
CA LEU A 15 7.22 13.40 4.89
C LEU A 15 8.51 12.77 5.43
N SER A 16 9.65 13.35 5.09
CA SER A 16 10.99 12.97 5.58
C SER A 16 11.31 13.62 6.93
N LEU A 17 11.81 12.83 7.89
CA LEU A 17 12.41 13.30 9.14
C LEU A 17 13.93 13.43 8.97
N MET A 18 14.48 14.62 9.22
CA MET A 18 15.91 14.81 9.40
C MET A 18 16.32 14.36 10.80
N VAL A 19 17.31 13.47 10.89
CA VAL A 19 17.94 13.05 12.15
C VAL A 19 19.29 13.77 12.28
N ALA A 20 19.48 14.49 13.39
CA ALA A 20 20.77 15.08 13.78
C ALA A 20 21.75 13.99 14.28
N PRO A 21 23.08 14.16 14.13
CA PRO A 21 24.03 13.14 14.52
C PRO A 21 24.20 13.11 16.05
N VAL A 22 23.98 11.95 16.66
CA VAL A 22 24.40 11.69 18.04
C VAL A 22 25.87 11.24 18.02
N GLY A 23 26.65 11.86 18.92
CA GLY A 23 28.08 11.69 19.06
C GLY A 23 28.52 10.28 19.47
N ALA A 24 29.83 10.08 19.28
CA ALA A 24 30.55 8.84 19.51
C ALA A 24 30.34 8.27 20.93
N GLN A 25 30.00 6.98 21.02
CA GLN A 25 30.17 6.22 22.25
C GLN A 25 30.48 4.74 21.97
N GLN A 26 31.74 4.41 22.24
CA GLN A 26 32.33 3.18 22.79
C GLN A 26 31.85 1.79 22.29
N THR A 27 32.83 1.05 21.75
CA THR A 27 32.81 -0.38 21.46
C THR A 27 32.69 -1.24 22.73
N PRO A 28 31.73 -2.17 22.84
CA PRO A 28 31.81 -3.27 23.79
C PRO A 28 32.58 -4.46 23.20
N ALA A 29 33.30 -5.17 24.06
CA ALA A 29 34.14 -6.34 23.76
C ALA A 29 33.36 -7.53 23.16
N PRO A 30 34.03 -8.44 22.41
CA PRO A 30 33.36 -9.57 21.75
C PRO A 30 32.85 -10.58 22.77
N GLN A 31 31.55 -10.89 22.73
CA GLN A 31 30.98 -12.04 23.42
C GLN A 31 31.12 -13.32 22.57
N PRO A 32 31.34 -14.49 23.20
CA PRO A 32 31.52 -15.75 22.49
C PRO A 32 30.25 -16.19 21.74
N SER A 33 30.44 -16.64 20.50
CA SER A 33 29.37 -17.02 19.57
C SER A 33 28.67 -18.33 19.98
N LEU A 34 27.34 -18.29 20.09
CA LEU A 34 26.49 -19.48 20.05
C LEU A 34 26.40 -20.01 18.61
N PRO A 35 26.19 -21.33 18.41
CA PRO A 35 26.22 -21.96 17.08
C PRO A 35 25.13 -21.38 16.17
N ALA A 36 25.48 -21.23 14.89
CA ALA A 36 24.64 -20.62 13.87
C ALA A 36 23.25 -21.28 13.79
N SER A 37 22.22 -20.56 14.24
CA SER A 37 20.89 -20.78 13.72
C SER A 37 20.89 -20.28 12.29
N THR A 38 20.47 -21.14 11.36
CA THR A 38 20.21 -20.78 9.96
C THR A 38 19.22 -19.62 9.95
N GLN A 39 19.74 -18.40 9.78
CA GLN A 39 18.89 -17.24 9.51
C GLN A 39 18.16 -17.49 8.18
N PRO A 40 16.86 -17.21 8.09
CA PRO A 40 16.18 -17.12 6.81
C PRO A 40 16.94 -16.11 5.94
N GLU A 41 17.21 -16.52 4.71
CA GLU A 41 17.83 -15.69 3.67
C GLU A 41 17.12 -14.32 3.61
N ALA A 42 17.91 -13.24 3.62
CA ALA A 42 17.39 -11.88 3.54
C ALA A 42 16.44 -11.76 2.34
N PRO A 43 15.30 -11.04 2.47
CA PRO A 43 14.36 -10.91 1.37
C PRO A 43 15.09 -10.32 0.17
N SER A 44 14.99 -11.01 -0.97
CA SER A 44 15.53 -10.57 -2.25
C SER A 44 15.15 -9.11 -2.47
N ALA A 45 16.14 -8.28 -2.83
CA ALA A 45 15.95 -6.85 -3.06
C ALA A 45 14.75 -6.65 -3.99
N GLN A 46 13.64 -6.16 -3.42
CA GLN A 46 12.42 -5.89 -4.16
C GLN A 46 12.77 -4.88 -5.26
N PRO A 47 12.33 -5.10 -6.51
CA PRO A 47 12.61 -4.16 -7.58
C PRO A 47 12.09 -2.78 -7.17
N SER A 48 12.99 -1.80 -7.12
CA SER A 48 12.65 -0.46 -6.65
C SER A 48 11.79 0.24 -7.69
N ALA A 49 10.60 0.67 -7.30
CA ALA A 49 9.80 1.56 -8.11
C ALA A 49 10.62 2.81 -8.50
N PRO A 50 10.40 3.40 -9.69
CA PRO A 50 11.05 4.65 -10.08
C PRO A 50 10.87 5.72 -8.99
N ALA A 51 11.93 6.50 -8.76
CA ALA A 51 11.88 7.64 -7.86
C ALA A 51 10.75 8.60 -8.27
N THR A 52 10.09 9.22 -7.28
CA THR A 52 9.08 10.22 -7.56
C THR A 52 9.68 11.45 -8.23
N THR A 53 8.97 12.01 -9.21
CA THR A 53 9.35 13.27 -9.85
C THR A 53 9.09 14.46 -8.91
N PRO A 54 9.77 15.60 -9.08
CA PRO A 54 9.49 16.81 -8.28
C PRO A 54 8.03 17.27 -8.37
N ALA A 55 7.39 17.12 -9.54
CA ALA A 55 5.97 17.41 -9.70
C ALA A 55 5.08 16.45 -8.88
N GLN A 56 5.47 15.18 -8.75
CA GLN A 56 4.78 14.23 -7.88
C GLN A 56 5.02 14.53 -6.41
N GLU A 57 6.21 15.00 -6.05
CA GLU A 57 6.52 15.43 -4.69
C GLU A 57 5.71 16.68 -4.29
N GLN A 58 5.50 17.61 -5.20
CA GLN A 58 4.61 18.75 -4.96
C GLN A 58 3.15 18.33 -4.79
N LEU A 59 2.71 17.28 -5.49
CA LEU A 59 1.37 16.73 -5.34
C LEU A 59 1.16 15.97 -4.02
N ARG A 60 2.25 15.66 -3.31
CA ARG A 60 2.24 15.14 -1.92
C ARG A 60 2.00 16.24 -0.89
N VAL A 61 2.02 17.52 -1.24
CA VAL A 61 1.71 18.59 -0.28
C VAL A 61 0.26 19.02 -0.45
N VAL A 62 -0.55 18.82 0.59
CA VAL A 62 -1.98 19.16 0.59
C VAL A 62 -2.24 20.28 1.60
N PRO A 63 -2.62 21.49 1.16
CA PRO A 63 -3.04 22.53 2.07
C PRO A 63 -4.31 22.10 2.81
N ALA A 64 -4.18 21.78 4.10
CA ALA A 64 -5.28 21.28 4.92
C ALA A 64 -6.48 22.24 5.03
N LYS A 65 -6.26 23.55 4.84
CA LYS A 65 -7.27 24.62 5.02
C LYS A 65 -8.51 24.50 4.11
N HIS A 66 -8.51 23.65 3.08
CA HIS A 66 -9.62 23.51 2.13
C HIS A 66 -10.45 22.22 2.31
N PHE A 67 -10.11 21.38 3.28
CA PHE A 67 -10.80 20.10 3.48
C PHE A 67 -11.66 20.11 4.73
N PRO A 68 -12.84 19.46 4.71
CA PRO A 68 -13.68 19.35 5.89
C PRO A 68 -13.01 18.46 6.95
N GLY A 69 -13.34 18.73 8.21
CA GLY A 69 -12.91 17.93 9.36
C GLY A 69 -11.41 17.96 9.63
N LYS A 70 -10.95 17.02 10.46
CA LYS A 70 -9.53 16.80 10.69
C LYS A 70 -8.91 16.11 9.47
N VAL A 71 -7.72 16.55 9.07
CA VAL A 71 -6.95 15.90 8.01
C VAL A 71 -5.98 14.89 8.63
N HIS A 72 -6.06 13.65 8.19
CA HIS A 72 -5.18 12.55 8.59
C HIS A 72 -4.28 12.15 7.42
N LEU A 73 -3.07 11.67 7.71
CA LEU A 73 -2.19 11.07 6.70
C LEU A 73 -2.15 9.57 6.92
N LEU A 74 -2.32 8.79 5.86
CA LEU A 74 -2.19 7.34 5.89
C LEU A 74 -1.22 6.90 4.79
N PRO A 75 0.09 6.83 5.09
CA PRO A 75 1.10 6.39 4.13
C PRO A 75 0.94 4.90 3.80
N ALA A 76 1.41 4.48 2.63
CA ALA A 76 1.36 3.09 2.18
C ALA A 76 2.70 2.41 2.48
N THR A 77 2.76 1.77 3.64
CA THR A 77 3.93 1.07 4.18
C THR A 77 3.60 -0.40 4.38
N MET A 78 4.58 -1.22 4.73
CA MET A 78 4.32 -2.64 4.99
C MET A 78 3.48 -2.84 6.26
N GLU A 79 3.50 -1.87 7.17
CA GLU A 79 2.76 -1.87 8.44
C GLU A 79 1.31 -1.42 8.26
N THR A 80 1.05 -0.59 7.24
CA THR A 80 -0.27 0.00 6.97
C THR A 80 -0.98 -0.63 5.78
N THR A 81 -0.40 -1.68 5.17
CA THR A 81 -0.98 -2.36 4.01
C THR A 81 -1.15 -3.85 4.22
N GLN A 82 -2.08 -4.43 3.45
CA GLN A 82 -2.31 -5.86 3.34
C GLN A 82 -2.27 -6.26 1.86
N TRP A 83 -1.84 -7.49 1.58
CA TRP A 83 -1.84 -8.03 0.22
C TRP A 83 -2.88 -9.15 0.08
N GLY A 84 -3.89 -8.86 -0.74
CA GLY A 84 -4.68 -9.89 -1.40
C GLY A 84 -5.92 -10.37 -0.66
N TRP A 85 -6.28 -9.77 0.48
CA TRP A 85 -7.52 -10.10 1.18
C TRP A 85 -8.01 -8.93 2.03
N PHE A 86 -9.29 -8.96 2.37
CA PHE A 86 -9.83 -8.21 3.50
C PHE A 86 -9.89 -9.13 4.72
N ASN A 87 -9.32 -8.67 5.83
CA ASN A 87 -9.39 -9.36 7.11
C ASN A 87 -10.11 -8.49 8.14
N ASN A 88 -11.33 -8.88 8.51
CA ASN A 88 -12.16 -8.13 9.47
C ASN A 88 -11.57 -8.13 10.90
N ALA A 89 -10.70 -9.10 11.23
CA ALA A 89 -10.04 -9.17 12.53
C ALA A 89 -8.73 -8.37 12.58
N GLN A 90 -8.29 -7.79 11.45
CA GLN A 90 -7.09 -6.95 11.43
C GLN A 90 -7.33 -5.69 12.26
N PRO A 91 -6.43 -5.34 13.21
CA PRO A 91 -6.52 -4.10 13.93
C PRO A 91 -6.51 -2.90 12.96
N PRO A 92 -7.35 -1.87 13.20
CA PRO A 92 -7.31 -0.66 12.41
C PRO A 92 -5.94 0.02 12.51
N VAL A 93 -5.46 0.53 11.39
CA VAL A 93 -4.21 1.31 11.33
C VAL A 93 -4.46 2.82 11.47
N LEU A 94 -5.73 3.23 11.41
CA LEU A 94 -6.17 4.61 11.60
C LEU A 94 -7.62 4.63 12.10
N HIS A 95 -7.91 5.51 13.04
CA HIS A 95 -9.26 5.83 13.53
C HIS A 95 -9.63 7.25 13.10
N VAL A 96 -10.83 7.43 12.55
CA VAL A 96 -11.33 8.73 12.08
C VAL A 96 -12.77 8.97 12.48
N ASN A 97 -13.16 10.24 12.57
CA ASN A 97 -14.55 10.62 12.78
C ASN A 97 -15.27 10.86 11.45
N SER A 98 -16.60 10.86 11.49
CA SER A 98 -17.40 11.33 10.36
C SER A 98 -17.01 12.75 9.94
N GLY A 99 -16.79 12.96 8.65
CA GLY A 99 -16.46 14.27 8.08
C GLY A 99 -14.97 14.59 8.04
N ASP A 100 -14.12 13.74 8.63
CA ASP A 100 -12.66 13.84 8.50
C ASP A 100 -12.18 13.54 7.07
N THR A 101 -11.02 14.08 6.73
CA THR A 101 -10.36 13.88 5.43
C THR A 101 -9.12 13.02 5.61
N ILE A 102 -8.92 12.02 4.75
CA ILE A 102 -7.72 11.19 4.78
C ILE A 102 -6.86 11.49 3.55
N VAL A 103 -5.57 11.67 3.78
CA VAL A 103 -4.56 11.65 2.74
C VAL A 103 -4.07 10.19 2.68
N PHE A 104 -4.79 9.37 1.93
CA PHE A 104 -4.46 7.99 1.58
C PHE A 104 -3.36 7.85 0.52
N GLU A 105 -2.26 7.20 0.88
CA GLU A 105 -1.37 6.61 -0.10
C GLU A 105 -1.79 5.18 -0.45
N THR A 106 -1.55 4.79 -1.69
CA THR A 106 -1.74 3.42 -2.15
C THR A 106 -0.45 2.83 -2.69
N MET A 107 -0.30 1.52 -2.50
CA MET A 107 0.83 0.74 -2.98
C MET A 107 0.48 0.08 -4.32
N MET A 108 1.48 -0.05 -5.18
CA MET A 108 1.35 -0.83 -6.41
C MET A 108 1.12 -2.31 -6.08
N HIS A 109 0.53 -3.02 -7.04
CA HIS A 109 0.22 -4.45 -7.01
C HIS A 109 1.27 -5.30 -6.27
N SER A 110 0.79 -6.30 -5.52
CA SER A 110 1.65 -7.28 -4.84
C SER A 110 2.74 -6.67 -3.97
N HIS A 111 2.39 -5.67 -3.16
CA HIS A 111 3.32 -4.90 -2.31
C HIS A 111 4.45 -4.25 -3.11
N ASN A 112 4.10 -3.47 -4.15
CA ASN A 112 5.05 -2.82 -5.07
C ASN A 112 5.96 -3.77 -5.86
N GLN A 113 5.56 -5.02 -6.11
CA GLN A 113 6.38 -5.94 -6.92
C GLN A 113 6.12 -5.84 -8.43
N VAL A 114 5.02 -5.21 -8.84
CA VAL A 114 4.72 -4.96 -10.27
C VAL A 114 5.14 -3.55 -10.65
N VAL A 115 6.41 -3.39 -11.03
CA VAL A 115 7.03 -2.10 -11.36
C VAL A 115 7.56 -2.12 -12.80
N PRO A 116 7.96 -0.98 -13.38
CA PRO A 116 8.60 -0.97 -14.69
C PRO A 116 9.82 -1.89 -14.71
N GLY A 117 9.88 -2.77 -15.71
CA GLY A 117 10.91 -3.81 -15.81
C GLY A 117 10.52 -5.16 -15.22
N THR A 118 9.44 -5.26 -14.43
CA THR A 118 8.93 -6.57 -13.99
C THR A 118 8.42 -7.36 -15.19
N THR A 119 8.90 -8.60 -15.36
CA THR A 119 8.52 -9.47 -16.47
C THR A 119 7.19 -10.19 -16.21
N ILE A 120 6.54 -10.68 -17.27
CA ILE A 120 5.31 -11.46 -17.13
C ILE A 120 5.52 -12.73 -16.30
N GLU A 121 6.67 -13.39 -16.40
CA GLU A 121 6.98 -14.57 -15.58
C GLU A 121 7.12 -14.23 -14.09
N GLN A 122 7.70 -13.07 -13.76
CA GLN A 122 7.72 -12.58 -12.38
C GLN A 122 6.30 -12.28 -11.88
N ILE A 123 5.46 -11.63 -12.70
CA ILE A 123 4.06 -11.35 -12.35
C ILE A 123 3.26 -12.65 -12.15
N LYS A 124 3.49 -13.67 -12.97
CA LYS A 124 2.87 -15.00 -12.80
C LYS A 124 3.29 -15.64 -11.48
N LYS A 125 4.58 -15.58 -11.14
CA LYS A 125 5.11 -16.11 -9.87
C LYS A 125 4.44 -15.47 -8.64
N LEU A 126 4.16 -14.16 -8.68
CA LEU A 126 3.43 -13.46 -7.62
C LEU A 126 2.00 -13.98 -7.40
N ARG A 127 1.42 -14.68 -8.38
CA ARG A 127 0.11 -15.34 -8.24
C ARG A 127 0.22 -16.81 -7.87
N THR A 128 1.15 -17.54 -8.48
CA THR A 128 1.28 -18.99 -8.26
C THR A 128 1.86 -19.34 -6.91
N ASP A 129 2.78 -18.51 -6.40
CA ASP A 129 3.49 -18.80 -5.14
C ASP A 129 2.70 -18.36 -3.91
N PHE A 130 1.65 -17.57 -4.12
CA PHE A 130 0.77 -17.07 -3.06
C PHE A 130 -0.69 -17.48 -3.35
N PRO A 131 -0.99 -18.79 -3.38
CA PRO A 131 -2.31 -19.27 -3.74
C PRO A 131 -3.38 -18.71 -2.80
N GLY A 132 -4.50 -18.27 -3.37
CA GLY A 132 -5.61 -17.67 -2.63
C GLY A 132 -5.43 -16.19 -2.28
N ARG A 133 -4.25 -15.58 -2.51
CA ARG A 133 -4.11 -14.13 -2.40
C ARG A 133 -4.63 -13.45 -3.67
N GLY A 134 -5.54 -12.51 -3.48
CA GLY A 134 -5.82 -11.48 -4.48
C GLY A 134 -4.57 -10.67 -4.79
N PRO A 135 -4.54 -9.95 -5.91
CA PRO A 135 -3.27 -9.46 -6.42
C PRO A 135 -3.05 -7.98 -5.96
N HIS A 136 -4.08 -7.35 -5.40
CA HIS A 136 -4.05 -5.97 -4.92
C HIS A 136 -3.41 -5.82 -3.53
N THR A 137 -2.74 -4.68 -3.36
CA THR A 137 -2.38 -4.16 -2.04
C THR A 137 -3.42 -3.17 -1.57
N LEU A 138 -3.81 -3.28 -0.31
CA LEU A 138 -4.88 -2.53 0.33
C LEU A 138 -4.28 -1.78 1.52
N THR A 139 -4.22 -0.45 1.46
CA THR A 139 -3.85 0.37 2.63
C THR A 139 -5.05 0.44 3.59
N GLY A 140 -4.82 0.25 4.89
CA GLY A 140 -5.88 0.14 5.90
C GLY A 140 -5.73 -1.12 6.77
N PRO A 141 -6.75 -1.47 7.58
CA PRO A 141 -8.11 -0.92 7.62
C PRO A 141 -8.21 0.44 8.33
N VAL A 142 -9.20 1.25 7.96
CA VAL A 142 -9.56 2.47 8.68
C VAL A 142 -10.84 2.24 9.47
N TYR A 143 -10.82 2.55 10.76
CA TYR A 143 -11.98 2.51 11.64
C TYR A 143 -12.72 3.84 11.64
N ILE A 144 -14.04 3.80 11.50
CA ILE A 144 -14.90 4.98 11.57
C ILE A 144 -15.59 5.00 12.92
N GLU A 145 -15.32 6.02 13.72
CA GLU A 145 -15.90 6.15 15.06
C GLU A 145 -17.43 6.19 15.01
N GLY A 146 -18.06 5.32 15.80
CA GLY A 146 -19.52 5.21 15.91
C GLY A 146 -20.23 4.54 14.74
N ALA A 147 -19.52 3.96 13.77
CA ALA A 147 -20.15 3.19 12.70
C ALA A 147 -20.61 1.80 13.19
N GLU A 148 -21.85 1.43 12.86
CA GLU A 148 -22.46 0.17 13.28
C GLU A 148 -22.91 -0.70 12.08
N PRO A 149 -23.05 -2.03 12.24
CA PRO A 149 -23.62 -2.88 11.20
C PRO A 149 -25.00 -2.40 10.74
N GLY A 150 -25.14 -2.15 9.43
CA GLY A 150 -26.36 -1.59 8.82
C GLY A 150 -26.24 -0.11 8.44
N ASP A 151 -25.19 0.58 8.91
CA ASP A 151 -24.85 1.92 8.43
C ASP A 151 -24.32 1.91 6.98
N VAL A 152 -24.36 3.08 6.34
CA VAL A 152 -23.80 3.30 5.00
C VAL A 152 -22.60 4.23 5.10
N LEU A 153 -21.42 3.71 4.71
CA LEU A 153 -20.23 4.53 4.53
C LEU A 153 -20.29 5.26 3.18
N LYS A 154 -20.29 6.60 3.21
CA LYS A 154 -20.07 7.41 2.01
C LYS A 154 -18.60 7.83 1.95
N VAL A 155 -18.01 7.64 0.78
CA VAL A 155 -16.61 8.02 0.48
C VAL A 155 -16.64 9.01 -0.67
N ARG A 156 -16.03 10.18 -0.49
CA ARG A 156 -15.95 11.21 -1.53
C ARG A 156 -14.51 11.39 -1.96
N ILE A 157 -14.18 10.90 -3.14
CA ILE A 157 -12.84 11.04 -3.70
C ILE A 157 -12.67 12.48 -4.21
N ASN A 158 -11.93 13.30 -3.46
CA ASN A 158 -11.72 14.71 -3.82
C ASN A 158 -10.67 14.88 -4.92
N LYS A 159 -9.58 14.11 -4.87
CA LYS A 159 -8.46 14.22 -5.80
C LYS A 159 -7.77 12.87 -5.94
N ILE A 160 -7.31 12.54 -7.13
CA ILE A 160 -6.40 11.42 -7.36
C ILE A 160 -5.12 11.99 -7.95
N VAL A 161 -3.98 11.58 -7.39
CA VAL A 161 -2.66 11.87 -7.92
C VAL A 161 -2.06 10.55 -8.37
N PRO A 162 -1.86 10.34 -9.69
CA PRO A 162 -1.24 9.12 -10.17
C PRO A 162 0.25 9.08 -9.80
N ARG A 163 0.80 7.86 -9.69
CA ARG A 163 2.25 7.64 -9.60
C ARG A 163 2.92 7.92 -10.95
N ALA A 164 4.25 7.82 -11.00
CA ALA A 164 5.04 8.03 -12.21
C ALA A 164 4.79 7.06 -13.36
N TYR A 165 4.13 5.95 -13.06
CA TYR A 165 3.84 4.91 -14.02
C TYR A 165 2.51 4.26 -13.69
N GLY A 166 1.88 3.72 -14.74
CA GLY A 166 0.84 2.71 -14.64
C GLY A 166 1.38 1.38 -15.16
N THR A 167 0.66 0.30 -14.87
CA THR A 167 0.97 -1.01 -15.43
C THR A 167 -0.26 -1.54 -16.15
N ASN A 168 -0.05 -2.05 -17.36
CA ASN A 168 -1.00 -2.90 -18.05
C ASN A 168 -0.23 -4.14 -18.47
N PHE A 169 -0.74 -5.30 -18.10
CA PHE A 169 -0.15 -6.56 -18.46
C PHE A 169 -1.27 -7.53 -18.82
N ASN A 170 -0.97 -8.38 -19.80
CA ASN A 170 -1.79 -9.53 -20.13
C ASN A 170 -1.04 -10.76 -19.65
N VAL A 171 -1.67 -11.56 -18.78
CA VAL A 171 -1.09 -12.82 -18.32
C VAL A 171 -1.65 -13.93 -19.21
N PRO A 172 -0.87 -14.55 -20.11
CA PRO A 172 -1.36 -15.63 -20.95
C PRO A 172 -1.81 -16.84 -20.11
N GLY A 173 -2.84 -17.56 -20.57
CA GLY A 173 -3.32 -18.79 -19.93
C GLY A 173 -4.39 -18.54 -18.85
N MET A 174 -4.33 -19.29 -17.74
CA MET A 174 -5.38 -19.42 -16.70
C MET A 174 -5.95 -18.09 -16.12
N PHE A 175 -5.28 -16.95 -16.33
CA PHE A 175 -5.69 -15.64 -15.82
C PHE A 175 -5.97 -14.60 -16.93
N GLY A 176 -5.92 -14.97 -18.20
CA GLY A 176 -6.18 -14.11 -19.35
C GLY A 176 -7.38 -14.59 -20.16
N GLU A 177 -8.18 -13.66 -20.69
CA GLU A 177 -9.41 -13.98 -21.45
C GLU A 177 -9.17 -14.28 -22.94
N PHE A 178 -7.93 -14.48 -23.37
CA PHE A 178 -7.69 -14.77 -24.79
C PHE A 178 -8.28 -16.13 -25.17
N PRO A 179 -8.95 -16.23 -26.34
CA PRO A 179 -9.43 -17.50 -26.85
C PRO A 179 -8.29 -18.51 -26.86
N SER A 180 -8.51 -19.69 -26.29
CA SER A 180 -7.65 -20.83 -26.57
C SER A 180 -7.81 -21.12 -28.06
N SER A 181 -6.87 -20.65 -28.89
CA SER A 181 -6.87 -21.02 -30.30
C SER A 181 -6.76 -22.56 -30.34
N PRO A 182 -7.72 -23.28 -30.96
CA PRO A 182 -7.42 -24.64 -31.36
C PRO A 182 -6.25 -24.53 -32.32
N MET A 183 -5.15 -25.24 -32.03
CA MET A 183 -3.98 -25.32 -32.92
C MET A 183 -4.48 -25.39 -34.37
N ALA A 184 -4.17 -24.36 -35.16
CA ALA A 184 -4.40 -24.40 -36.60
C ALA A 184 -3.68 -25.65 -37.13
N ARG A 185 -4.47 -26.61 -37.61
CA ARG A 185 -3.97 -27.75 -38.38
C ARG A 185 -3.70 -27.31 -39.81
#